data_AF-L8LY17-F1
#
_entry.id   AF-L8LY17-F1
#
_cell.length_a   1.000
_cell.length_b   1.000
_cell.length_c   1.000
_cell.angle_alpha   90.00
_cell.angle_beta   90.00
_cell.angle_gamma   90.00
#
_symmetry.space_group_name_H-M   'P 1'
#
loop_
_entity.id
_entity.type
_entity.pdbx_description
1 polymer ?
#
loop_
_entity_poly.entity_id
_entity_poly.type
_entity_poly.pdbx_seq_one_letter_code
_entity_poly.pdbx_strand_id
1 'polypeptide(L)'
;MKPISQDKMRIEHWTPQSDPLLVQNTQLTLEYSNLLAACQGGEGGFKAQYHCDKSKENDLITIHPQDRINLPFQQGKSSGISCEKLVRFNLGNGKISSDNKVINQELNEILCLNNQNLKEARIIVLKEFQELLNKKYPGEWKKDTLEKWLEVYSSKSNGKYKPYCRVIISFLEERLKKT
;
A
#
# COMPACT_ATOMS: atom_id res chain seq x y z
N MET A 1 -0.37 11.73 -4.87
CA MET A 1 -0.07 11.67 -3.42
C MET A 1 1.36 12.16 -3.20
N LYS A 2 1.61 13.02 -2.20
CA LYS A 2 2.98 13.45 -1.88
C LYS A 2 3.71 12.35 -1.10
N PRO A 3 5.01 12.13 -1.34
CA PRO A 3 5.81 11.24 -0.49
C PRO A 3 5.78 11.69 0.96
N ILE A 4 5.84 10.73 1.88
CA ILE A 4 5.97 11.00 3.32
C ILE A 4 7.36 11.61 3.57
N SER A 5 7.40 12.73 4.29
CA SER A 5 8.60 13.38 4.80
C SER A 5 8.43 13.71 6.28
N GLN A 6 9.53 13.95 6.98
CA GLN A 6 9.51 14.20 8.43
C GLN A 6 8.61 15.38 8.82
N ASP A 7 8.52 16.41 7.97
CA ASP A 7 7.67 17.59 8.14
C ASP A 7 6.22 17.37 7.67
N LYS A 8 5.94 16.29 6.94
CA LYS A 8 4.62 16.02 6.30
C LYS A 8 4.24 14.56 6.48
N MET A 9 4.03 14.18 7.73
CA MET A 9 3.56 12.86 8.13
C MET A 9 2.72 12.94 9.40
N ARG A 10 2.05 11.83 9.72
CA ARG A 10 1.36 11.58 10.99
C ARG A 10 2.01 10.36 11.65
N ILE A 11 2.00 10.30 12.98
CA ILE A 11 2.29 9.07 13.71
C ILE A 11 0.95 8.35 13.92
N GLU A 12 0.74 7.30 13.14
CA GLU A 12 -0.42 6.42 13.21
C GLU A 12 -0.18 5.32 14.24
N HIS A 13 -1.20 4.99 15.02
CA HIS A 13 -1.22 3.78 15.82
C HIS A 13 -1.99 2.69 15.07
N TRP A 14 -1.35 1.56 14.80
CA TRP A 14 -1.98 0.46 14.09
C TRP A 14 -3.20 -0.07 14.90
N THR A 15 -2.97 -0.44 16.15
CA THR A 15 -4.03 -0.60 17.17
C THR A 15 -4.28 0.78 17.82
N PRO A 16 -5.48 1.38 17.67
CA PRO A 16 -5.81 2.72 18.16
C PRO A 16 -5.69 2.87 19.68
N GLN A 17 -5.24 4.03 20.15
CA GLN A 17 -5.12 4.30 21.59
C GLN A 17 -6.45 4.27 22.35
N SER A 18 -7.58 4.49 21.64
CA SER A 18 -8.92 4.35 22.20
C SER A 18 -9.35 2.89 22.44
N ASP A 19 -8.57 1.92 21.95
CA ASP A 19 -8.88 0.51 22.17
C ASP A 19 -8.77 0.17 23.68
N PRO A 20 -9.82 -0.39 24.30
CA PRO A 20 -9.84 -0.65 25.74
C PRO A 20 -8.71 -1.58 26.23
N LEU A 21 -8.20 -2.47 25.39
CA LEU A 21 -7.07 -3.35 25.73
C LEU A 21 -5.75 -2.59 25.76
N LEU A 22 -5.61 -1.52 24.96
CA LEU A 22 -4.46 -0.61 25.01
C LEU A 22 -4.55 0.38 26.17
N VAL A 23 -5.76 0.88 26.49
CA VAL A 23 -5.96 1.80 27.63
C VAL A 23 -5.52 1.17 28.95
N GLN A 24 -5.70 -0.14 29.10
CA GLN A 24 -5.27 -0.88 30.29
C GLN A 24 -3.78 -1.26 30.27
N ASN A 25 -3.13 -1.22 29.11
CA ASN A 25 -1.72 -1.56 28.93
C ASN A 25 -0.97 -0.42 28.23
N THR A 26 -0.62 0.61 29.01
CA THR A 26 0.06 1.82 28.54
C THR A 26 1.37 1.57 27.81
N GLN A 27 2.03 0.42 28.03
CA GLN A 27 3.25 0.05 27.30
C GLN A 27 3.00 -0.11 25.79
N LEU A 28 1.86 -0.69 25.40
CA LEU A 28 1.50 -0.93 24.00
C LEU A 28 1.25 0.37 23.19
N THR A 29 1.02 1.50 23.87
CA THR A 29 0.87 2.81 23.20
C THR A 29 2.19 3.35 22.66
N LEU A 30 3.33 2.93 23.22
CA LEU A 30 4.67 3.38 22.81
C LEU A 30 5.47 2.27 22.11
N GLU A 31 4.87 1.09 21.92
CA GLU A 31 5.49 0.00 21.17
C GLU A 31 5.75 0.43 19.72
N TYR A 32 7.01 0.40 19.30
CA TYR A 32 7.41 0.86 17.98
C TYR A 32 6.76 0.08 16.84
N SER A 33 6.44 -1.19 17.06
CA SER A 33 5.67 -2.00 16.10
C SER A 33 4.24 -1.49 15.89
N ASN A 34 3.67 -0.82 16.90
CA ASN A 34 2.36 -0.19 16.84
C ASN A 34 2.39 1.24 16.26
N LEU A 35 3.57 1.86 16.15
CA LEU A 35 3.75 3.24 15.68
C LEU A 35 4.22 3.27 14.21
N LEU A 36 3.42 3.88 13.34
CA LEU A 36 3.69 3.96 11.90
C LEU A 36 3.80 5.41 11.44
N ALA A 37 4.77 5.70 10.58
CA ALA A 37 4.78 6.95 9.83
C ALA A 37 3.75 6.87 8.69
N ALA A 38 2.65 7.61 8.82
CA ALA A 38 1.55 7.65 7.86
C ALA A 38 1.53 8.97 7.08
N CYS A 39 0.87 8.95 5.92
CA CYS A 39 0.62 10.18 5.18
C CYS A 39 -0.40 11.06 5.93
N GLN A 40 -0.48 12.34 5.56
CA GLN A 40 -1.49 13.25 6.11
C GLN A 40 -2.91 12.94 5.65
N GLY A 41 -3.09 11.96 4.75
CA GLY A 41 -4.40 11.40 4.43
C GLY A 41 -5.41 12.42 3.88
N GLY A 42 -4.98 13.46 3.16
CA GLY A 42 -5.88 14.50 2.62
C GLY A 42 -6.31 15.57 3.62
N GLU A 43 -5.64 15.65 4.79
CA GLU A 43 -5.86 16.69 5.80
C GLU A 43 -5.78 18.11 5.21
N GLY A 44 -6.70 18.97 5.65
CA GLY A 44 -6.90 20.32 5.12
C GLY A 44 -7.78 20.38 3.86
N GLY A 45 -8.13 19.23 3.26
CA GLY A 45 -9.07 19.12 2.15
C GLY A 45 -10.49 18.76 2.57
N PHE A 46 -11.32 18.38 1.58
CA PHE A 46 -12.68 17.89 1.83
C PHE A 46 -12.67 16.47 2.40
N LYS A 47 -13.65 16.13 3.26
CA LYS A 47 -13.77 14.79 3.88
C LYS A 47 -13.74 13.64 2.86
N ALA A 48 -14.30 13.84 1.67
CA ALA A 48 -14.27 12.84 0.58
C ALA A 48 -12.86 12.50 0.08
N GLN A 49 -11.84 13.28 0.45
CA GLN A 49 -10.44 13.04 0.13
C GLN A 49 -9.68 12.34 1.27
N TYR A 50 -10.31 12.14 2.43
CA TYR A 50 -9.66 11.50 3.56
C TYR A 50 -9.34 10.03 3.25
N HIS A 51 -8.16 9.59 3.68
CA HIS A 51 -7.67 8.23 3.47
C HIS A 51 -6.54 7.89 4.44
N CYS A 52 -6.12 6.62 4.46
CA CYS A 52 -5.10 6.09 5.37
C CYS A 52 -5.49 6.39 6.83
N ASP A 53 -4.50 6.75 7.67
CA ASP A 53 -4.68 7.14 9.07
C ASP A 53 -5.80 8.18 9.27
N LYS A 54 -5.87 9.20 8.40
CA LYS A 54 -6.86 10.27 8.56
C LYS A 54 -8.31 9.79 8.44
N SER A 55 -8.53 8.74 7.64
CA SER A 55 -9.86 8.12 7.50
C SER A 55 -10.09 7.03 8.53
N LYS A 56 -9.03 6.30 8.92
CA LYS A 56 -9.08 5.23 9.92
C LYS A 56 -9.48 5.74 11.29
N GLU A 57 -8.99 6.92 11.67
CA GLU A 57 -9.21 7.49 13.01
C GLU A 57 -8.97 6.44 14.12
N ASN A 58 -10.02 6.06 14.84
CA ASN A 58 -9.99 5.11 15.95
C ASN A 58 -10.49 3.71 15.57
N ASP A 59 -10.73 3.43 14.28
CA ASP A 59 -11.15 2.12 13.83
C ASP A 59 -9.98 1.12 13.86
N LEU A 60 -10.30 -0.11 14.24
CA LEU A 60 -9.40 -1.25 14.16
C LEU A 60 -9.31 -1.74 12.71
N ILE A 61 -8.10 -2.12 12.30
CA ILE A 61 -7.87 -2.82 11.03
C ILE A 61 -7.10 -4.12 11.29
N THR A 62 -7.35 -5.11 10.46
CA THR A 62 -6.71 -6.43 10.55
C THR A 62 -5.42 -6.50 9.76
N ILE A 63 -5.30 -5.71 8.68
CA ILE A 63 -4.07 -5.67 7.90
C ILE A 63 -2.98 -4.87 8.63
N HIS A 64 -1.85 -5.51 8.92
CA HIS A 64 -0.67 -4.83 9.47
C HIS A 64 0.33 -4.51 8.35
N PRO A 65 0.69 -3.24 8.11
CA PRO A 65 1.64 -2.88 7.05
C PRO A 65 3.06 -3.44 7.23
N GLN A 66 3.41 -3.91 8.44
CA GLN A 66 4.71 -4.49 8.78
C GLN A 66 4.72 -6.01 8.72
N ASP A 67 3.59 -6.67 8.42
CA ASP A 67 3.54 -8.12 8.25
C ASP A 67 4.50 -8.54 7.12
N ARG A 68 5.45 -9.42 7.46
CA ARG A 68 6.44 -9.97 6.53
C ARG A 68 6.41 -11.48 6.59
N ILE A 69 6.63 -12.11 5.43
CA ILE A 69 6.63 -13.58 5.26
C ILE A 69 7.72 -14.28 6.09
N ASN A 70 8.74 -13.56 6.57
CA ASN A 70 9.94 -14.14 7.17
C ASN A 70 10.29 -13.59 8.57
N LEU A 71 9.35 -12.97 9.29
CA LEU A 71 9.57 -12.64 10.70
C LEU A 71 9.02 -13.78 11.58
N PRO A 72 9.80 -14.29 12.56
CA PRO A 72 9.26 -15.21 13.54
C PRO A 72 8.03 -14.58 14.19
N PHE A 73 6.98 -15.38 14.39
CA PHE A 73 5.78 -15.01 15.13
C PHE A 73 6.16 -14.59 16.55
N GLN A 74 6.59 -13.34 16.73
CA GLN A 74 6.81 -12.77 18.04
C GLN A 74 5.53 -12.10 18.48
N GLN A 75 4.91 -12.70 19.49
CA GLN A 75 3.78 -12.19 20.25
C GLN A 75 2.61 -11.66 19.40
N GLY A 76 2.07 -12.54 18.56
CA GLY A 76 0.62 -12.68 18.50
C GLY A 76 -0.15 -12.04 17.35
N LYS A 77 0.48 -11.43 16.33
CA LYS A 77 -0.28 -10.75 15.25
C LYS A 77 0.42 -10.70 13.88
N SER A 78 1.04 -11.78 13.43
CA SER A 78 1.44 -11.86 12.01
C SER A 78 0.76 -13.01 11.31
N SER A 79 0.06 -12.71 10.23
CA SER A 79 -0.61 -13.68 9.36
C SER A 79 0.37 -14.59 8.60
N GLY A 80 1.68 -14.33 8.70
CA GLY A 80 2.73 -14.99 7.90
C GLY A 80 2.68 -14.61 6.42
N ILE A 81 1.79 -13.70 6.03
CA ILE A 81 1.56 -13.27 4.66
C ILE A 81 1.85 -11.77 4.57
N SER A 82 2.73 -11.39 3.65
CA SER A 82 3.02 -9.98 3.37
C SER A 82 1.73 -9.26 2.99
N CYS A 83 1.49 -8.08 3.55
CA CYS A 83 0.27 -7.30 3.29
C CYS A 83 0.01 -7.08 1.78
N GLU A 84 1.08 -7.01 0.97
CA GLU A 84 0.96 -6.79 -0.47
C GLU A 84 0.43 -8.01 -1.23
N LYS A 85 0.52 -9.22 -0.67
CA LYS A 85 -0.12 -10.42 -1.24
C LYS A 85 -1.63 -10.47 -0.98
N LEU A 86 -2.11 -9.68 -0.02
CA LEU A 86 -3.53 -9.60 0.33
C LEU A 86 -4.27 -8.58 -0.56
N VAL A 87 -3.55 -7.81 -1.39
CA VAL A 87 -4.09 -6.73 -2.20
C VAL A 87 -3.89 -7.03 -3.69
N ARG A 88 -4.98 -6.94 -4.46
CA ARG A 88 -5.00 -7.04 -5.92
C ARG A 88 -5.22 -5.68 -6.54
N PHE A 89 -4.67 -5.47 -7.73
CA PHE A 89 -4.83 -4.23 -8.50
C PHE A 89 -5.70 -4.50 -9.72
N ASN A 90 -6.77 -3.71 -9.88
CA ASN A 90 -7.49 -3.63 -11.13
C ASN A 90 -6.73 -2.67 -12.06
N LEU A 91 -6.05 -3.23 -13.06
CA LEU A 91 -5.19 -2.49 -13.98
C LEU A 91 -5.97 -1.60 -14.97
N GLY A 92 -7.30 -1.77 -15.07
CA GLY A 92 -8.16 -0.96 -15.94
C GLY A 92 -8.65 0.33 -15.28
N ASN A 93 -8.80 0.36 -13.95
CA ASN A 93 -9.37 1.52 -13.24
C ASN A 93 -8.61 1.93 -11.96
N GLY A 94 -7.54 1.24 -11.59
CA GLY A 94 -6.69 1.59 -10.45
C GLY A 94 -7.28 1.25 -9.09
N LYS A 95 -8.43 0.58 -9.06
CA LYS A 95 -9.04 0.07 -7.83
C LYS A 95 -8.17 -1.03 -7.25
N ILE A 96 -8.03 -1.04 -5.93
CA ILE A 96 -7.46 -2.18 -5.20
C ILE A 96 -8.56 -2.99 -4.51
N SER A 97 -8.35 -4.28 -4.34
CA SER A 97 -9.30 -5.18 -3.66
C SER A 97 -8.58 -6.30 -2.93
N SER A 98 -9.31 -7.02 -2.08
CA SER A 98 -8.84 -8.26 -1.46
C SER A 98 -9.89 -9.35 -1.62
N ASP A 99 -9.45 -10.61 -1.71
CA ASP A 99 -10.34 -11.77 -1.54
C ASP A 99 -10.76 -11.94 -0.07
N ASN A 100 -9.90 -11.42 0.82
CA ASN A 100 -10.20 -11.00 2.17
C ASN A 100 -11.48 -10.16 2.27
N LYS A 101 -12.67 -10.67 2.61
CA LYS A 101 -13.87 -9.80 2.75
C LYS A 101 -13.67 -8.68 3.78
N VAL A 102 -13.06 -8.99 4.93
CA VAL A 102 -12.76 -8.02 5.99
C VAL A 102 -11.73 -7.01 5.52
N ILE A 103 -10.61 -7.49 4.97
CA ILE A 103 -9.57 -6.61 4.42
C ILE A 103 -10.12 -5.74 3.29
N ASN A 104 -10.95 -6.29 2.41
CA ASN A 104 -11.56 -5.53 1.32
C ASN A 104 -12.49 -4.43 1.86
N GLN A 105 -13.25 -4.70 2.92
CA GLN A 105 -14.03 -3.67 3.59
C GLN A 105 -13.11 -2.58 4.18
N GLU A 106 -12.07 -2.97 4.93
CA GLU A 106 -11.10 -2.02 5.51
C GLU A 106 -10.43 -1.14 4.45
N LEU A 107 -10.03 -1.71 3.31
CA LEU A 107 -9.44 -0.96 2.20
C LEU A 107 -10.38 0.12 1.62
N ASN A 108 -11.70 -0.16 1.60
CA ASN A 108 -12.69 0.71 0.97
C ASN A 108 -13.34 1.69 1.94
N GLU A 109 -13.70 1.25 3.15
CA GLU A 109 -14.58 1.96 4.07
C GLU A 109 -13.81 2.62 5.22
N ILE A 110 -12.79 1.95 5.77
CA ILE A 110 -12.00 2.48 6.90
C ILE A 110 -10.84 3.31 6.37
N LEU A 111 -9.99 2.73 5.51
CA LEU A 111 -8.80 3.38 5.00
C LEU A 111 -9.07 4.26 3.76
N CYS A 112 -10.24 4.11 3.13
CA CYS A 112 -10.65 4.83 1.92
C CYS A 112 -9.58 4.85 0.80
N LEU A 113 -8.84 3.75 0.61
CA LEU A 113 -7.72 3.64 -0.34
C LEU A 113 -8.14 3.55 -1.81
N ASN A 114 -9.46 3.49 -2.05
CA ASN A 114 -10.08 3.56 -3.37
C ASN A 114 -10.77 4.90 -3.64
N ASN A 115 -10.40 5.96 -2.90
CA ASN A 115 -10.78 7.31 -3.29
C ASN A 115 -10.29 7.64 -4.71
N GLN A 116 -10.96 8.63 -5.32
CA GLN A 116 -10.76 8.94 -6.73
C GLN A 116 -9.31 9.30 -7.06
N ASN A 117 -8.70 10.17 -6.26
CA ASN A 117 -7.32 10.65 -6.48
C ASN A 117 -6.30 9.50 -6.45
N LEU A 118 -6.45 8.53 -5.54
CA LEU A 118 -5.53 7.39 -5.45
C LEU A 118 -5.68 6.41 -6.62
N LYS A 119 -6.92 6.15 -7.06
CA LYS A 119 -7.18 5.31 -8.24
C LYS A 119 -6.61 5.95 -9.50
N GLU A 120 -6.88 7.23 -9.71
CA GLU A 120 -6.37 7.98 -10.86
C GLU A 120 -4.85 8.01 -10.87
N ALA A 121 -4.21 8.29 -9.74
CA ALA A 121 -2.75 8.30 -9.67
C ALA A 121 -2.12 6.92 -9.99
N ARG A 122 -2.73 5.81 -9.55
CA ARG A 122 -2.28 4.46 -9.93
C ARG A 122 -2.38 4.24 -11.44
N ILE A 123 -3.48 4.70 -12.06
CA ILE A 123 -3.69 4.55 -13.51
C ILE A 123 -2.74 5.42 -14.32
N ILE A 124 -2.52 6.67 -13.90
CA ILE A 124 -1.58 7.58 -14.55
C ILE A 124 -0.19 6.97 -14.56
N VAL A 125 0.32 6.53 -13.39
CA VAL A 125 1.65 5.90 -13.30
C VAL A 125 1.74 4.63 -14.15
N LEU A 126 0.69 3.81 -14.19
CA LEU A 126 0.65 2.61 -15.03
C LEU A 126 0.71 2.95 -16.52
N LYS A 127 -0.08 3.94 -16.97
CA LYS A 127 -0.09 4.38 -18.37
C LYS A 127 1.24 4.99 -18.79
N GLU A 128 1.81 5.87 -17.98
CA GLU A 128 3.14 6.45 -18.22
C GLU A 128 4.22 5.37 -18.35
N PHE A 129 4.16 4.34 -17.51
CA PHE A 129 5.07 3.20 -17.60
C PHE A 129 4.88 2.39 -18.91
N GLN A 130 3.63 2.14 -19.31
CA GLN A 130 3.32 1.44 -20.56
C GLN A 130 3.79 2.25 -21.79
N GLU A 131 3.58 3.57 -21.79
CA GLU A 131 4.06 4.48 -22.83
C GLU A 131 5.59 4.47 -22.92
N LEU A 132 6.27 4.50 -21.77
CA LEU A 132 7.73 4.37 -21.71
C LEU A 132 8.21 3.05 -22.33
N LEU A 133 7.55 1.93 -22.01
CA LEU A 133 7.89 0.63 -22.59
C LEU A 133 7.67 0.62 -24.10
N ASN A 134 6.51 1.09 -24.57
CA ASN A 134 6.20 1.15 -26.00
C ASN A 134 7.18 2.02 -26.78
N LYS A 135 7.61 3.14 -26.21
CA LYS A 135 8.61 4.03 -26.82
C LYS A 135 9.99 3.39 -26.90
N LYS A 136 10.39 2.65 -25.86
CA LYS A 136 11.73 2.05 -25.77
C LYS A 136 11.84 0.69 -26.48
N TYR A 137 10.74 -0.05 -26.51
CA TYR A 137 10.63 -1.40 -27.04
C TYR A 137 9.35 -1.49 -27.90
N PRO A 138 9.37 -0.95 -29.13
CA PRO A 138 8.21 -0.99 -30.00
C PRO A 138 7.86 -2.44 -30.37
N GLY A 139 6.56 -2.76 -30.38
CA GLY A 139 6.06 -4.11 -30.65
C GLY A 139 5.85 -4.93 -29.39
N GLU A 140 6.11 -6.24 -29.47
CA GLU A 140 5.93 -7.15 -28.35
C GLU A 140 7.04 -7.01 -27.30
N TRP A 141 6.67 -6.93 -26.03
CA TRP A 141 7.63 -6.85 -24.93
C TRP A 141 8.18 -8.23 -24.60
N LYS A 142 9.49 -8.42 -24.81
CA LYS A 142 10.20 -9.67 -24.49
C LYS A 142 10.19 -9.96 -22.98
N LYS A 143 10.13 -11.24 -22.62
CA LYS A 143 10.19 -11.74 -21.24
C LYS A 143 11.34 -11.11 -20.44
N ASP A 144 12.57 -11.17 -20.95
CA ASP A 144 13.75 -10.61 -20.28
C ASP A 144 13.63 -9.09 -20.01
N THR A 145 12.92 -8.37 -20.88
CA THR A 145 12.67 -6.94 -20.68
C THR A 145 11.71 -6.72 -19.51
N LEU A 146 10.64 -7.50 -19.45
CA LEU A 146 9.66 -7.44 -18.35
C LEU A 146 10.29 -7.84 -17.01
N GLU A 147 11.11 -8.89 -16.98
CA GLU A 147 11.84 -9.35 -15.79
C GLU A 147 12.81 -8.28 -15.27
N LYS A 148 13.57 -7.64 -16.17
CA LYS A 148 14.46 -6.53 -15.81
C LYS A 148 13.71 -5.35 -15.18
N TRP A 149 12.56 -4.98 -15.71
CA TRP A 149 11.75 -3.91 -15.12
C TRP A 149 11.11 -4.35 -13.80
N LEU A 150 10.73 -5.61 -13.67
CA LEU A 150 10.21 -6.16 -12.42
C LEU A 150 11.26 -6.05 -11.31
N GLU A 151 12.51 -6.39 -11.60
CA GLU A 151 13.63 -6.20 -10.68
C GLU A 151 13.81 -4.73 -10.29
N VAL A 152 13.79 -3.81 -11.26
CA VAL A 152 13.93 -2.36 -11.02
C VAL A 152 12.84 -1.82 -10.11
N TYR A 153 11.58 -2.22 -10.31
CA TYR A 153 10.46 -1.73 -9.50
C TYR A 153 10.32 -2.44 -8.15
N SER A 154 10.82 -3.68 -8.05
CA SER A 154 10.88 -4.46 -6.80
C SER A 154 12.07 -4.10 -5.92
N SER A 155 12.99 -3.26 -6.42
CA SER A 155 14.17 -2.82 -5.71
C SER A 155 14.02 -1.43 -5.10
N LYS A 156 14.75 -1.19 -4.01
CA LYS A 156 14.85 0.13 -3.38
C LYS A 156 15.99 0.92 -4.01
N SER A 157 15.76 2.21 -4.23
CA SER A 157 16.81 3.18 -4.52
C SER A 157 16.92 4.15 -3.33
N ASN A 158 18.12 4.31 -2.79
CA ASN A 158 18.37 5.11 -1.57
C ASN A 158 17.42 4.73 -0.41
N GLY A 159 17.23 3.42 -0.20
CA GLY A 159 16.37 2.88 0.85
C GLY A 159 14.85 3.03 0.61
N LYS A 160 14.42 3.61 -0.51
CA LYS A 160 13.01 3.88 -0.82
C LYS A 160 12.54 3.14 -2.08
N TYR A 161 11.30 2.71 -2.06
CA TYR A 161 10.63 2.23 -3.28
C TYR A 161 10.15 3.41 -4.13
N LYS A 162 10.02 3.17 -5.44
CA LYS A 162 9.38 4.12 -6.35
C LYS A 162 7.91 4.32 -5.93
N PRO A 163 7.37 5.55 -5.95
CA PRO A 163 5.95 5.78 -5.73
C PRO A 163 5.08 4.89 -6.61
N TYR A 164 4.03 4.31 -6.02
CA TYR A 164 3.10 3.40 -6.72
C TYR A 164 3.75 2.14 -7.33
N CYS A 165 4.96 1.72 -6.91
CA CYS A 165 5.64 0.58 -7.52
C CYS A 165 4.79 -0.71 -7.59
N ARG A 166 3.92 -0.95 -6.61
CA ARG A 166 3.08 -2.17 -6.55
C ARG A 166 2.09 -2.31 -7.71
N VAL A 167 1.55 -1.22 -8.28
CA VAL A 167 0.67 -1.36 -9.47
C VAL A 167 1.46 -1.76 -10.69
N ILE A 168 2.70 -1.27 -10.82
CA ILE A 168 3.62 -1.64 -11.90
C ILE A 168 4.08 -3.09 -11.76
N ILE A 169 4.45 -3.50 -10.54
CA ILE A 169 4.82 -4.88 -10.23
C ILE A 169 3.67 -5.84 -10.58
N SER A 170 2.44 -5.54 -10.14
CA SER A 170 1.26 -6.35 -10.47
C SER A 170 1.06 -6.50 -11.98
N PHE A 171 1.18 -5.39 -12.73
CA PHE A 171 1.10 -5.42 -14.19
C PHE A 171 2.19 -6.28 -14.83
N LEU A 172 3.44 -6.15 -14.39
CA LEU A 172 4.56 -6.92 -14.91
C LEU A 172 4.40 -8.41 -14.62
N GLU A 173 4.02 -8.78 -13.40
CA GLU A 173 3.74 -10.16 -13.00
C GLU A 173 2.59 -10.77 -13.81
N GLU A 174 1.52 -10.02 -14.06
CA GLU A 174 0.40 -10.48 -14.90
C GLU A 174 0.79 -10.66 -16.37
N ARG A 175 1.68 -9.80 -16.88
CA ARG A 175 2.20 -9.91 -18.25
C ARG A 175 3.13 -11.09 -18.40
N LEU A 176 4.05 -11.30 -17.46
CA LEU A 176 4.97 -12.43 -17.46
C LEU A 176 4.27 -13.79 -17.37
N LYS A 177 3.09 -13.87 -16.75
CA LYS A 177 2.27 -15.09 -16.75
C LYS A 177 1.63 -15.42 -18.11
N LYS A 178 1.57 -14.45 -19.01
CA LYS A 178 0.96 -14.57 -20.35
C LYS A 178 1.98 -14.71 -21.48
N THR A 179 3.27 -14.51 -21.17
CA THR A 179 4.41 -14.72 -22.08
C THR A 179 4.86 -16.17 -22.00
#